data_AF-A0A0K6HBS1-F1
#
_entry.id   AF-A0A0K6HBS1-F1
#
_cell.length_a   1.000
_cell.length_b   1.000
_cell.length_c   1.000
_cell.angle_alpha   90.00
_cell.angle_beta   90.00
_cell.angle_gamma   90.00
#
_symmetry.space_group_name_H-M   'P 1'
#
loop_
_entity.id
_entity.type
_entity.pdbx_description
1 polymer ?
#
loop_
_entity_poly.entity_id
_entity_poly.type
_entity_poly.pdbx_seq_one_letter_code
_entity_poly.pdbx_strand_id
1 'polypeptide(L)'
;MFKIIIISVLILCSSVVLADTKDSMLYATFAEISIFPDKFDRKKVALYGYLKNQNGELHLCESMEVCFTESKNRFVVVGTTTEKTELKEYLNCHVEFFGEFFKVDKSFAYDNRTILGRLKSYRSPNLSINSGYLTINKRCDIYNKYTEKNGDIGVLN
;
A
#
# COMPACT_ATOMS: atom_id res chain seq x y z
N MET A 1 -20.07 -27.63 50.11
CA MET A 1 -20.20 -26.22 49.65
C MET A 1 -18.93 -25.66 49.02
N PHE A 2 -17.73 -25.90 49.58
CA PHE A 2 -16.45 -25.38 49.03
C PHE A 2 -16.09 -25.82 47.60
N LYS A 3 -16.54 -26.99 47.14
CA LYS A 3 -16.21 -27.50 45.78
C LYS A 3 -16.90 -26.77 44.63
N ILE A 4 -18.04 -26.09 44.89
CA ILE A 4 -18.80 -25.39 43.84
C ILE A 4 -18.15 -24.05 43.51
N ILE A 5 -17.50 -23.39 44.47
CA ILE A 5 -16.88 -22.07 44.30
C ILE A 5 -15.64 -22.12 43.38
N ILE A 6 -14.90 -23.24 43.39
CA ILE A 6 -13.66 -23.39 42.62
C ILE A 6 -13.94 -23.49 41.11
N ILE A 7 -15.05 -24.12 40.72
CA ILE A 7 -15.41 -24.30 39.31
C ILE A 7 -15.86 -22.97 38.68
N SER A 8 -16.55 -22.11 39.44
CA SER A 8 -17.01 -20.80 38.95
C SER A 8 -15.85 -19.83 38.68
N VAL A 9 -14.77 -19.87 39.47
CA VAL A 9 -13.58 -19.03 39.27
C VAL A 9 -12.76 -19.45 38.05
N LEU A 10 -12.72 -20.75 37.74
CA LEU A 10 -12.03 -21.28 36.56
C LEU A 10 -12.73 -20.92 35.24
N ILE A 11 -14.07 -20.85 35.23
CA ILE A 11 -14.83 -20.43 34.05
C ILE A 11 -14.66 -18.92 33.76
N LEU A 12 -14.54 -18.11 34.81
CA LEU A 12 -14.28 -16.65 34.70
C LEU A 12 -12.87 -16.31 34.20
N CYS A 13 -11.89 -17.19 34.37
CA CYS A 13 -10.53 -17.00 33.82
C CYS A 13 -10.41 -17.46 32.35
N SER A 14 -11.42 -18.16 31.82
CA SER A 14 -11.38 -18.74 30.47
C SER A 14 -11.94 -17.81 29.39
N SER A 15 -12.60 -16.71 29.77
CA SER A 15 -13.35 -15.83 28.87
C SER A 15 -12.60 -14.53 28.48
N VAL A 16 -11.33 -14.41 28.84
CA VAL A 16 -10.45 -13.29 28.43
C VAL A 16 -9.26 -13.78 27.62
N VAL A 17 -9.54 -14.57 26.58
CA VAL A 17 -8.69 -14.55 25.39
C VAL A 17 -9.45 -13.74 24.35
N LEU A 18 -9.51 -12.43 24.56
CA LEU A 18 -9.61 -11.52 23.42
C LEU A 18 -8.35 -11.79 22.61
N ALA A 19 -8.51 -12.56 21.53
CA ALA A 19 -7.53 -12.60 20.47
C ALA A 19 -7.36 -11.16 20.02
N ASP A 20 -6.32 -10.52 20.55
CA ASP A 20 -5.79 -9.26 20.08
C ASP A 20 -5.33 -9.56 18.65
N THR A 21 -6.29 -9.49 17.72
CA THR A 21 -6.06 -9.65 16.30
C THR A 21 -5.37 -8.38 15.89
N LYS A 22 -4.07 -8.34 16.22
CA LYS A 22 -3.14 -7.32 15.81
C LYS A 22 -3.35 -7.20 14.31
N ASP A 23 -3.96 -6.09 13.92
CA ASP A 23 -4.30 -5.74 12.55
C ASP A 23 -2.96 -5.55 11.82
N SER A 24 -2.37 -6.69 11.43
CA SER A 24 -0.99 -6.78 11.06
C SER A 24 -0.87 -6.43 9.60
N MET A 25 -0.13 -5.36 9.34
CA MET A 25 0.22 -4.93 8.01
C MET A 25 1.13 -5.97 7.36
N LEU A 26 0.71 -6.49 6.21
CA LEU A 26 1.48 -7.47 5.44
C LEU A 26 2.40 -6.73 4.45
N TYR A 27 3.70 -6.95 4.55
CA TYR A 27 4.62 -6.52 3.49
C TYR A 27 4.50 -7.49 2.33
N ALA A 28 4.22 -6.96 1.14
CA ALA A 28 3.98 -7.76 -0.04
C ALA A 28 4.69 -7.14 -1.25
N THR A 29 4.94 -7.97 -2.26
CA THR A 29 5.38 -7.54 -3.58
C THR A 29 4.22 -7.62 -4.59
N PHE A 30 4.36 -6.92 -5.71
CA PHE A 30 3.41 -7.01 -6.83
C PHE A 30 3.29 -8.45 -7.35
N ALA A 31 4.41 -9.16 -7.42
CA ALA A 31 4.46 -10.56 -7.84
C ALA A 31 3.69 -11.48 -6.89
N GLU A 32 3.89 -11.35 -5.57
CA GLU A 32 3.18 -12.18 -4.59
C GLU A 32 1.66 -11.97 -4.65
N ILE A 33 1.21 -10.72 -4.76
CA ILE A 33 -0.23 -10.42 -4.90
C ILE A 33 -0.77 -10.96 -6.22
N SER A 34 0.01 -10.89 -7.31
CA SER A 34 -0.40 -11.44 -8.60
C SER A 34 -0.55 -12.97 -8.58
N ILE A 35 0.30 -13.67 -7.85
CA ILE A 35 0.29 -15.14 -7.78
C ILE A 35 -0.76 -15.62 -6.77
N PHE A 36 -0.89 -14.92 -5.64
CA PHE A 36 -1.75 -15.33 -4.52
C PHE A 36 -2.74 -14.23 -4.11
N PRO A 37 -3.60 -13.72 -5.01
CA PRO A 37 -4.47 -12.58 -4.71
C PRO A 37 -5.43 -12.86 -3.55
N ASP A 38 -5.91 -14.10 -3.42
CA ASP A 38 -6.84 -14.50 -2.34
C ASP A 38 -6.19 -14.43 -0.94
N LYS A 39 -4.87 -14.55 -0.83
CA LYS A 39 -4.14 -14.43 0.45
C LYS A 39 -4.21 -13.00 1.00
N PHE A 40 -4.29 -12.01 0.12
CA PHE A 40 -4.21 -10.59 0.46
C PHE A 40 -5.57 -9.88 0.41
N ASP A 41 -6.61 -10.53 -0.11
CA ASP A 41 -7.92 -9.90 -0.29
C ASP A 41 -8.49 -9.39 1.03
N ARG A 42 -8.86 -8.11 1.05
CA ARG A 42 -9.32 -7.34 2.22
C ARG A 42 -8.32 -7.30 3.37
N LYS A 43 -7.02 -7.42 3.07
CA LYS A 43 -5.93 -7.27 4.04
C LYS A 43 -5.22 -5.94 3.85
N LYS A 44 -4.69 -5.41 4.95
CA LYS A 44 -3.77 -4.27 4.94
C LYS A 44 -2.40 -4.72 4.44
N VAL A 45 -1.93 -4.06 3.40
CA VAL A 45 -0.64 -4.33 2.76
C VAL A 45 0.24 -3.09 2.73
N ALA A 46 1.55 -3.31 2.78
CA ALA A 46 2.58 -2.34 2.44
C ALA A 46 3.24 -2.78 1.12
N LEU A 47 3.28 -1.87 0.14
CA LEU A 47 3.80 -2.12 -1.20
C LEU A 47 4.75 -0.99 -1.59
N TYR A 48 5.89 -1.33 -2.17
CA TYR A 48 6.80 -0.36 -2.76
C TYR A 48 6.50 -0.21 -4.25
N GLY A 49 6.28 1.00 -4.72
CA GLY A 49 5.99 1.24 -6.14
C GLY A 49 5.93 2.72 -6.51
N TYR A 50 5.68 2.97 -7.80
CA TYR A 50 5.59 4.30 -8.37
C TYR A 50 4.13 4.78 -8.43
N LEU A 51 3.81 5.89 -7.77
CA LEU A 51 2.48 6.47 -7.76
C LEU A 51 2.31 7.49 -8.90
N LYS A 52 1.29 7.32 -9.73
CA LYS A 52 1.03 8.19 -10.89
C LYS A 52 -0.46 8.45 -11.07
N ASN A 53 -0.80 9.62 -11.58
CA ASN A 53 -2.14 9.91 -12.10
C ASN A 53 -2.14 9.64 -13.61
N GLN A 54 -3.06 8.78 -14.05
CA GLN A 54 -3.24 8.42 -15.44
C GLN A 54 -4.71 8.62 -15.81
N ASN A 55 -5.00 9.56 -16.71
CA ASN A 55 -6.36 9.86 -17.18
C ASN A 55 -7.38 10.15 -16.05
N GLY A 56 -6.94 10.72 -14.93
CA GLY A 56 -7.80 11.04 -13.78
C GLY A 56 -7.89 9.93 -12.74
N GLU A 57 -7.29 8.77 -12.99
CA GLU A 57 -7.19 7.66 -12.04
C GLU A 57 -5.80 7.60 -11.41
N LEU A 58 -5.76 7.35 -10.10
CA LEU A 58 -4.50 7.13 -9.39
C LEU A 58 -4.09 5.67 -9.54
N HIS A 59 -2.85 5.43 -9.90
CA HIS A 59 -2.27 4.11 -10.04
C HIS A 59 -1.01 3.98 -9.20
N LEU A 60 -0.88 2.84 -8.53
CA LEU A 60 0.38 2.38 -7.97
C LEU A 60 0.94 1.29 -8.88
N CYS A 61 2.05 1.56 -9.53
CA CYS A 61 2.72 0.65 -10.45
C CYS A 61 3.95 0.03 -9.80
N GLU A 62 4.32 -1.17 -10.21
CA GLU A 62 5.58 -1.80 -9.77
C GLU A 62 6.81 -0.93 -10.07
N SER A 63 6.78 -0.23 -11.20
CA SER A 63 7.84 0.69 -11.61
C SER A 63 7.30 1.90 -12.38
N MET A 64 8.16 2.90 -12.60
CA MET A 64 7.86 4.05 -13.45
C MET A 64 7.51 3.61 -14.88
N GLU A 65 8.28 2.65 -15.44
CA GLU A 65 8.07 2.14 -16.79
C GLU A 65 6.69 1.48 -16.96
N VAL A 66 6.29 0.63 -16.02
CA VAL A 66 4.96 -0.02 -16.01
C VAL A 66 3.84 1.03 -16.06
N CYS A 67 4.04 2.15 -15.37
CA CYS A 67 3.11 3.28 -15.33
C CYS A 67 3.09 4.12 -16.63
N PHE A 68 4.11 4.02 -17.50
CA PHE A 68 4.14 4.69 -18.80
C PHE A 68 3.68 3.80 -19.94
N THR A 69 4.04 2.51 -19.90
CA THR A 69 3.68 1.52 -20.93
C THR A 69 2.31 0.90 -20.69
N GLU A 70 1.69 1.19 -19.55
CA GLU A 70 0.40 0.62 -19.17
C GLU A 70 0.41 -0.92 -19.04
N SER A 71 1.58 -1.45 -18.68
CA SER A 71 1.81 -2.89 -18.56
C SER A 71 1.02 -3.51 -17.40
N LYS A 72 1.10 -4.84 -17.30
CA LYS A 72 0.65 -5.61 -16.13
C LYS A 72 1.43 -5.16 -14.88
N ASN A 73 0.96 -5.50 -13.68
CA ASN A 73 1.56 -5.12 -12.39
C ASN A 73 1.30 -3.66 -11.95
N ARG A 74 0.04 -3.25 -12.05
CA ARG A 74 -0.44 -1.98 -11.49
C ARG A 74 -1.74 -2.17 -10.73
N PHE A 75 -1.95 -1.35 -9.71
CA PHE A 75 -3.19 -1.26 -8.94
C PHE A 75 -3.89 0.05 -9.24
N VAL A 76 -5.22 0.05 -9.18
CA VAL A 76 -6.00 1.29 -9.13
C VAL A 76 -6.13 1.72 -7.68
N VAL A 77 -5.73 2.94 -7.36
CA VAL A 77 -5.89 3.50 -6.03
C VAL A 77 -7.26 4.16 -5.91
N VAL A 78 -8.07 3.63 -4.99
CA VAL A 78 -9.43 4.07 -4.71
C VAL A 78 -9.49 4.77 -3.35
N GLY A 79 -10.50 5.61 -3.17
CA GLY A 79 -10.67 6.40 -1.96
C GLY A 79 -11.64 7.55 -2.19
N THR A 80 -11.96 8.23 -1.10
CA THR A 80 -12.70 9.51 -1.08
C THR A 80 -11.91 10.61 -1.78
N THR A 81 -12.58 11.71 -2.12
CA THR A 81 -11.92 12.88 -2.72
C THR A 81 -10.81 13.44 -1.84
N THR A 82 -10.99 13.44 -0.52
CA THR A 82 -9.99 13.90 0.44
C THR A 82 -8.76 13.00 0.43
N GLU A 83 -8.93 11.68 0.59
CA GLU A 83 -7.83 10.70 0.55
C GLU A 83 -7.05 10.79 -0.77
N LYS A 84 -7.76 10.93 -1.90
CA LYS A 84 -7.11 11.10 -3.21
C LYS A 84 -6.36 12.43 -3.34
N THR A 85 -6.81 13.48 -2.66
CA THR A 85 -6.17 14.80 -2.69
C THR A 85 -4.87 14.78 -1.90
N GLU A 86 -4.84 14.14 -0.73
CA GLU A 86 -3.61 13.93 0.05
C GLU A 86 -2.56 13.15 -0.73
N LEU A 87 -2.99 12.13 -1.49
CA LEU A 87 -2.10 11.36 -2.36
C LEU A 87 -1.54 12.15 -3.54
N LYS A 88 -2.11 13.32 -3.89
CA LYS A 88 -1.59 14.14 -5.01
C LYS A 88 -0.19 14.66 -4.76
N GLU A 89 0.19 14.87 -3.49
CA GLU A 89 1.54 15.33 -3.13
C GLU A 89 2.61 14.29 -3.46
N TYR A 90 2.21 13.02 -3.56
CA TYR A 90 3.07 11.86 -3.83
C TYR A 90 3.05 11.44 -5.30
N LEU A 91 2.49 12.26 -6.19
CA LEU A 91 2.47 11.96 -7.62
C LEU A 91 3.88 11.96 -8.20
N ASN A 92 4.11 11.02 -9.11
CA ASN A 92 5.38 10.80 -9.79
C ASN A 92 6.54 10.43 -8.83
N CYS A 93 6.20 9.86 -7.68
CA CYS A 93 7.14 9.43 -6.65
C CYS A 93 7.18 7.91 -6.55
N HIS A 94 8.36 7.35 -6.26
CA HIS A 94 8.47 6.02 -5.69
C HIS A 94 8.18 6.07 -4.19
N VAL A 95 7.22 5.28 -3.75
CA VAL A 95 6.66 5.32 -2.40
C VAL A 95 6.54 3.93 -1.81
N GLU A 96 6.63 3.86 -0.49
CA GLU A 96 6.02 2.78 0.29
C GLU A 96 4.56 3.16 0.53
N PHE A 97 3.67 2.49 -0.19
CA PHE A 97 2.23 2.68 -0.14
C PHE A 97 1.59 1.75 0.88
N PHE A 98 0.66 2.29 1.67
CA PHE A 98 -0.07 1.53 2.69
C PHE A 98 -1.56 1.53 2.37
N GLY A 99 -2.12 0.34 2.11
CA GLY A 99 -3.53 0.26 1.75
C GLY A 99 -4.16 -1.08 2.03
N GLU A 100 -5.48 -1.10 1.99
CA GLU A 100 -6.27 -2.32 1.97
C GLU A 100 -6.40 -2.80 0.52
N PHE A 101 -6.01 -4.04 0.26
CA PHE A 101 -6.09 -4.64 -1.06
C PHE A 101 -7.48 -5.26 -1.29
N PHE A 102 -8.07 -4.98 -2.46
CA PHE A 102 -9.29 -5.61 -2.93
C PHE A 102 -8.99 -6.31 -4.24
N LYS A 103 -9.14 -7.63 -4.25
CA LYS A 103 -9.01 -8.38 -5.50
C LYS A 103 -10.13 -7.95 -6.46
N VAL A 104 -9.80 -7.88 -7.74
CA VAL A 104 -10.81 -7.73 -8.79
C VAL A 104 -11.07 -9.10 -9.38
N ASP A 105 -12.34 -9.38 -9.68
CA ASP A 105 -12.66 -10.59 -10.43
C ASP A 105 -11.96 -10.53 -11.80
N LYS A 106 -11.43 -11.67 -12.25
CA LYS A 106 -10.73 -11.77 -13.54
C LYS A 106 -11.61 -11.36 -14.73
N SER A 107 -12.94 -11.35 -14.55
CA SER A 107 -13.93 -10.87 -15.52
C SER A 107 -14.01 -9.34 -15.64
N PHE A 108 -13.44 -8.58 -14.68
CA PHE A 108 -13.32 -7.12 -14.72
C PHE A 108 -12.07 -6.62 -15.43
N ALA A 109 -11.43 -7.47 -16.23
CA ALA A 109 -10.52 -7.05 -17.31
C ALA A 109 -11.32 -6.34 -18.43
N TYR A 110 -12.13 -5.34 -18.06
CA TYR A 110 -12.69 -4.37 -18.98
C TYR A 110 -11.49 -3.62 -19.57
N ASP A 111 -11.37 -3.64 -20.90
CA ASP A 111 -10.53 -2.73 -21.68
C ASP A 111 -9.02 -3.09 -21.84
N ASN A 112 -8.63 -4.38 -21.83
CA ASN A 112 -7.23 -4.85 -22.01
C ASN A 112 -6.20 -4.32 -20.99
N ARG A 113 -6.62 -3.49 -20.03
CA ARG A 113 -5.78 -2.94 -18.97
C ARG A 113 -5.69 -3.97 -17.84
N THR A 114 -4.63 -4.76 -17.82
CA THR A 114 -4.42 -5.77 -16.78
C THR A 114 -4.00 -5.09 -15.48
N ILE A 115 -4.96 -4.84 -14.59
CA ILE A 115 -4.70 -4.38 -13.21
C ILE A 115 -4.68 -5.59 -12.26
N LEU A 116 -3.87 -5.53 -11.21
CA LEU A 116 -3.81 -6.58 -10.18
C LEU A 116 -4.96 -6.48 -9.18
N GLY A 117 -5.56 -5.29 -9.04
CA GLY A 117 -6.70 -5.05 -8.17
C GLY A 117 -6.82 -3.58 -7.78
N ARG A 118 -7.54 -3.34 -6.69
CA ARG A 118 -7.74 -2.01 -6.13
C ARG A 118 -7.03 -1.89 -4.79
N LEU A 119 -6.48 -0.71 -4.50
CA LEU A 119 -5.89 -0.37 -3.22
C LEU A 119 -6.66 0.81 -2.63
N LYS A 120 -7.21 0.66 -1.42
CA LYS A 120 -7.71 1.80 -0.65
C LYS A 120 -6.63 2.28 0.30
N SER A 121 -6.22 3.54 0.20
CA SER A 121 -5.22 4.08 1.13
C SER A 121 -5.70 3.97 2.57
N TYR A 122 -4.82 3.52 3.47
CA TYR A 122 -5.10 3.46 4.91
C TYR A 122 -4.38 4.57 5.68
N ARG A 123 -3.26 5.08 5.15
CA ARG A 123 -2.46 6.19 5.71
C ARG A 123 -1.58 6.81 4.62
N SER A 124 -0.98 7.96 4.91
CA SER A 124 -0.04 8.62 3.99
C SER A 124 1.14 7.71 3.61
N PRO A 125 1.56 7.68 2.33
CA PRO A 125 2.73 6.93 1.90
C PRO A 125 4.04 7.46 2.51
N ASN A 126 5.04 6.60 2.60
CA ASN A 126 6.42 7.05 2.86
C ASN A 126 7.16 7.25 1.52
N LEU A 127 8.00 8.28 1.42
CA LEU A 127 8.87 8.46 0.27
C LEU A 127 10.03 7.46 0.31
N SER A 128 10.30 6.82 -0.82
CA SER A 128 11.52 6.05 -0.99
C SER A 128 12.70 7.00 -1.23
N ILE A 129 13.49 7.23 -0.19
CA ILE A 129 14.63 8.17 -0.18
C ILE A 129 15.96 7.40 -0.18
N ASN A 130 16.39 6.88 -1.33
CA ASN A 130 17.77 6.41 -1.50
C ASN A 130 18.37 7.03 -2.78
N SER A 131 19.69 6.93 -2.95
CA SER A 131 20.40 7.46 -4.11
C SER A 131 19.93 6.83 -5.43
N GLY A 132 19.52 5.57 -5.43
CA GLY A 132 18.92 4.90 -6.59
C GLY A 132 17.60 5.52 -7.04
N TYR A 133 16.85 6.15 -6.14
CA TYR A 133 15.57 6.81 -6.45
C TYR A 133 15.72 8.27 -6.88
N LEU A 134 16.93 8.87 -6.86
CA LEU A 134 17.17 10.24 -7.34
C LEU A 134 16.63 10.43 -8.77
N THR A 135 16.91 9.48 -9.66
CA THR A 135 16.49 9.57 -11.07
C THR A 135 14.99 9.31 -11.24
N ILE A 136 14.42 8.44 -10.41
CA ILE A 136 13.00 8.04 -10.47
C ILE A 136 12.11 9.16 -9.90
N ASN A 137 12.57 9.86 -8.86
CA ASN A 137 11.82 10.89 -8.15
C ASN A 137 12.07 12.32 -8.66
N LYS A 138 12.79 12.53 -9.77
CA LYS A 138 13.07 13.89 -10.29
C LYS A 138 11.81 14.74 -10.52
N ARG A 139 10.68 14.09 -10.80
CA ARG A 139 9.37 14.72 -11.06
C ARG A 139 8.43 14.69 -9.85
N CYS A 140 8.92 14.26 -8.69
CA CYS A 140 8.16 14.15 -7.45
C CYS A 140 8.31 15.44 -6.63
N ASP A 141 7.24 16.22 -6.54
CA ASP A 141 7.27 17.53 -5.87
C ASP A 141 7.67 17.44 -4.39
N ILE A 142 7.11 16.46 -3.67
CA ILE A 142 7.41 16.28 -2.24
C ILE A 142 8.86 15.78 -2.02
N TYR A 143 9.43 15.02 -2.95
CA TYR A 143 10.82 14.60 -2.90
C TYR A 143 11.75 15.79 -3.12
N ASN A 144 11.48 16.61 -4.14
CA ASN A 144 12.27 17.81 -4.44
C ASN A 144 12.23 18.80 -3.26
N LYS A 145 11.07 19.02 -2.63
CA LYS A 145 10.97 19.81 -1.39
C LYS A 145 11.78 19.22 -0.24
N TYR A 146 11.80 17.89 -0.12
CA TYR A 146 12.58 17.20 0.90
C TYR A 146 14.09 17.37 0.67
N THR A 147 14.58 17.23 -0.57
CA THR A 147 16.00 17.38 -0.90
C THR A 147 16.47 18.83 -0.79
N GLU A 148 15.66 19.80 -1.21
CA GLU A 148 15.95 21.24 -1.04
C GLU A 148 16.13 21.60 0.44
N LYS A 149 15.30 21.05 1.33
CA LYS A 149 15.34 21.35 2.76
C LYS A 149 16.49 20.67 3.51
N ASN A 150 16.87 19.46 3.10
CA ASN A 150 17.84 18.64 3.82
C ASN A 150 19.24 18.62 3.16
N GLY A 151 19.42 19.37 2.07
CA GLY A 151 20.62 19.30 1.23
C GLY A 151 20.56 18.10 0.30
N ASP A 152 21.12 18.25 -0.91
CA ASP A 152 21.21 17.16 -1.88
C ASP A 152 21.97 15.98 -1.24
N ILE A 153 21.29 14.84 -1.08
CA ILE A 153 21.91 13.56 -0.69
C ILE A 153 22.80 13.01 -1.85
N GLY A 154 23.02 13.83 -2.89
CA GLY A 154 23.76 13.52 -4.11
C GLY A 154 25.21 13.98 -4.15
N VAL A 155 25.83 14.40 -3.05
CA VAL A 155 27.30 14.64 -3.00
C VAL A 155 27.89 14.19 -1.65
N LEU A 156 28.03 12.88 -1.45
CA LEU A 156 29.11 12.35 -0.62
C LEU A 156 29.73 11.19 -1.39
N ASN A 157 30.89 11.50 -1.97
CA ASN A 157 31.91 10.67 -2.65
C ASN A 157 31.69 9.16 -2.74
#